data_AF-X1BI87-F1
#
_entry.id   AF-X1BI87-F1
#
_cell.length_a   1.000
_cell.length_b   1.000
_cell.length_c   1.000
_cell.angle_alpha   90.00
_cell.angle_beta   90.00
_cell.angle_gamma   90.00
#
_symmetry.space_group_name_H-M   'P 1'
#
loop_
_entity.id
_entity.type
_entity.pdbx_description
1 polymer ?
#
loop_
_entity_poly.entity_id
_entity_poly.type
_entity_poly.pdbx_seq_one_letter_code
_entity_poly.pdbx_strand_id
1 'polypeptide(L)'
;INVQFDVINSEKILETIYTIYGNGDIFVENQFTPNKNMFRFGMQMSIPGDFNTMTWYGRGPHESMLDRKTGAAIGIFSGLVENLIHPYVRPQENANRTDVRWVALTNKNGDGLLISDIGGTNLSIGAWPYTMEDLENATHDHELPRRENITLNIDYKQQGVGGDIPALAVLHSEFKLKKDIPYYYSFRLKPYSKDMGNFTNIAFKIPPKI
;
A
#
# COMPACT_ATOMS: atom_id res chain seq x y z
N ILE A 1 -13.48 -3.93 16.81
CA ILE A 1 -14.52 -4.24 15.82
C ILE A 1 -14.00 -5.39 14.98
N ASN A 2 -14.67 -6.53 14.98
CA ASN A 2 -14.32 -7.65 14.10
C ASN A 2 -15.26 -7.63 12.89
N VAL A 3 -14.70 -7.65 11.70
CA VAL A 3 -15.42 -7.66 10.43
C VAL A 3 -14.97 -8.87 9.62
N GLN A 4 -15.94 -9.63 9.11
CA GLN A 4 -15.71 -10.79 8.27
C GLN A 4 -16.24 -10.49 6.86
N PHE A 5 -15.42 -10.78 5.86
CA PHE A 5 -15.77 -10.58 4.46
C PHE A 5 -15.79 -11.91 3.72
N ASP A 6 -16.89 -12.17 3.03
CA ASP A 6 -16.96 -13.22 2.02
C ASP A 6 -16.09 -12.82 0.84
N VAL A 7 -15.13 -13.67 0.49
CA VAL A 7 -14.25 -13.42 -0.65
C VAL A 7 -14.79 -14.20 -1.84
N ILE A 8 -15.05 -13.49 -2.94
CA ILE A 8 -15.56 -14.08 -4.18
C ILE A 8 -14.65 -15.24 -4.61
N ASN A 9 -15.24 -16.40 -4.89
CA ASN A 9 -14.53 -17.64 -5.26
C ASN A 9 -13.62 -18.23 -4.17
N SER A 10 -13.89 -17.93 -2.90
CA SER A 10 -13.21 -18.51 -1.73
C SER A 10 -14.23 -19.07 -0.75
N GLU A 11 -13.95 -20.26 -0.20
CA GLU A 11 -14.71 -20.82 0.93
C GLU A 11 -14.15 -20.34 2.28
N LYS A 12 -13.04 -19.59 2.24
CA LYS A 12 -12.39 -18.98 3.40
C LYS A 12 -12.79 -17.52 3.49
N ILE A 13 -13.01 -17.08 4.72
CA ILE A 13 -13.37 -15.71 5.09
C ILE A 13 -12.10 -14.88 5.27
N LEU A 14 -12.12 -13.63 4.80
CA LEU A 14 -11.15 -12.61 5.21
C LEU A 14 -11.62 -12.02 6.53
N GLU A 15 -10.78 -12.11 7.56
CA GLU A 15 -11.05 -11.49 8.86
C GLU A 15 -10.23 -10.21 8.99
N THR A 16 -10.91 -9.11 9.35
CA THR A 16 -10.29 -7.83 9.65
C THR A 16 -10.71 -7.35 11.03
N ILE A 17 -9.74 -7.11 11.90
CA ILE A 17 -9.96 -6.60 13.25
C ILE A 17 -9.48 -5.15 13.31
N TYR A 18 -10.39 -4.25 13.71
CA TYR A 18 -10.09 -2.86 14.00
C TYR A 18 -10.09 -2.63 15.51
N THR A 19 -8.96 -2.22 16.07
CA THR A 19 -8.83 -1.81 17.47
C THR A 19 -8.62 -0.30 17.53
N ILE A 20 -9.60 0.41 18.10
CA ILE A 20 -9.62 1.87 18.16
C ILE A 20 -9.23 2.30 19.58
N TYR A 21 -8.17 3.11 19.68
CA TYR A 21 -7.65 3.61 20.95
C TYR A 21 -8.12 5.05 21.21
N GLY A 22 -8.20 5.43 22.49
CA GLY A 22 -8.63 6.77 22.91
C GLY A 22 -7.68 7.91 22.46
N ASN A 23 -6.47 7.59 22.01
CA ASN A 23 -5.51 8.55 21.45
C ASN A 23 -5.69 8.78 19.93
N GLY A 24 -6.72 8.19 19.32
CA GLY A 24 -7.01 8.27 17.88
C GLY A 24 -6.25 7.28 17.00
N ASP A 25 -5.44 6.38 17.58
CA ASP A 25 -4.82 5.31 16.81
C ASP A 25 -5.86 4.23 16.46
N ILE A 26 -5.80 3.74 15.23
CA ILE A 26 -6.60 2.61 14.76
C ILE A 26 -5.65 1.52 14.30
N PHE A 27 -5.66 0.39 14.99
CA PHE A 27 -4.90 -0.80 14.62
C PHE A 27 -5.78 -1.65 13.73
N VAL A 28 -5.28 -2.02 12.55
CA VAL A 28 -5.99 -2.83 11.57
C VAL A 28 -5.19 -4.11 11.38
N GLU A 29 -5.79 -5.24 11.69
CA GLU A 29 -5.19 -6.57 11.55
C GLU A 29 -6.00 -7.36 10.54
N ASN A 30 -5.33 -7.95 9.56
CA ASN A 30 -5.96 -8.73 8.50
C ASN A 30 -5.40 -10.15 8.49
N GLN A 31 -6.28 -11.13 8.36
CA GLN A 31 -5.94 -12.53 8.22
C GLN A 31 -6.76 -13.16 7.09
N PHE A 32 -6.08 -13.87 6.19
CA PHE A 32 -6.74 -14.58 5.09
C PHE A 32 -5.93 -15.78 4.61
N THR A 33 -6.62 -16.89 4.34
CA THR A 33 -6.05 -18.05 3.65
C THR A 33 -6.73 -18.18 2.29
N PRO A 34 -6.06 -17.85 1.18
CA PRO A 34 -6.68 -17.85 -0.14
C PRO A 34 -6.76 -19.25 -0.73
N ASN A 35 -7.85 -19.57 -1.43
CA ASN A 35 -7.98 -20.83 -2.17
C ASN A 35 -7.29 -20.80 -3.56
N LYS A 36 -6.81 -19.64 -3.99
CA LYS A 36 -6.12 -19.40 -5.27
C LYS A 36 -4.89 -18.51 -5.06
N ASN A 37 -3.94 -18.58 -5.98
CA ASN A 37 -2.82 -17.64 -5.96
C ASN A 37 -3.36 -16.21 -6.13
N MET A 38 -2.80 -15.26 -5.37
CA MET A 38 -3.25 -13.88 -5.37
C MET A 38 -2.27 -12.99 -6.12
N PHE A 39 -2.79 -12.00 -6.85
CA PHE A 39 -1.97 -10.93 -7.41
C PHE A 39 -1.50 -9.95 -6.34
N ARG A 40 -2.39 -9.61 -5.40
CA ARG A 40 -2.20 -8.61 -4.35
C ARG A 40 -2.98 -9.04 -3.12
N PHE A 41 -2.45 -8.79 -1.93
CA PHE A 41 -3.20 -8.87 -0.68
C PHE A 41 -2.97 -7.60 0.12
N GLY A 42 -4.04 -6.85 0.36
CA GLY A 42 -3.97 -5.49 0.87
C GLY A 42 -5.34 -4.86 1.05
N MET A 43 -5.34 -3.61 1.52
CA MET A 43 -6.51 -2.76 1.63
C MET A 43 -6.34 -1.52 0.77
N GLN A 44 -7.41 -1.09 0.13
CA GLN A 44 -7.46 0.16 -0.63
C GLN A 44 -8.35 1.17 0.10
N MET A 45 -7.92 2.43 0.10
CA MET A 45 -8.72 3.55 0.59
C MET A 45 -8.73 4.69 -0.44
N SER A 46 -9.78 5.49 -0.39
CA SER A 46 -9.87 6.78 -1.08
C SER A 46 -9.68 7.88 -0.05
N ILE A 47 -8.66 8.73 -0.22
CA ILE A 47 -8.41 9.88 0.67
C ILE A 47 -8.56 11.19 -0.12
N PRO A 48 -8.89 12.32 0.53
CA PRO A 48 -8.97 13.62 -0.15
C PRO A 48 -7.70 13.98 -0.92
N GLY A 49 -7.86 14.52 -2.13
CA GLY A 49 -6.76 14.87 -3.05
C GLY A 49 -5.75 15.86 -2.48
N ASP A 50 -6.14 16.66 -1.49
CA ASP A 50 -5.25 17.60 -0.81
C ASP A 50 -4.10 16.91 -0.06
N PHE A 51 -4.24 15.63 0.31
CA PHE A 51 -3.19 14.83 0.95
C PHE A 51 -2.21 14.25 -0.08
N ASN A 52 -1.70 15.10 -0.97
CA ASN A 52 -0.91 14.69 -2.14
C ASN A 52 0.61 14.63 -1.91
N THR A 53 1.11 14.95 -0.72
CA THR A 53 2.54 14.79 -0.41
C THR A 53 2.77 13.50 0.34
N MET A 54 3.38 12.51 -0.34
CA MET A 54 3.69 11.20 0.24
C MET A 54 5.14 11.17 0.71
N THR A 55 5.35 10.88 2.00
CA THR A 55 6.68 10.67 2.60
C THR A 55 6.73 9.28 3.21
N TRP A 56 7.75 8.49 2.93
CA TRP A 56 7.83 7.10 3.40
C TRP A 56 9.23 6.70 3.83
N TYR A 57 9.30 5.78 4.80
CA TYR A 57 10.52 5.04 5.15
C TYR A 57 10.44 3.62 4.59
N GLY A 58 11.16 3.37 3.51
CA GLY A 58 11.11 2.11 2.77
C GLY A 58 12.03 2.13 1.56
N ARG A 59 11.76 1.30 0.56
CA ARG A 59 12.52 1.35 -0.70
C ARG A 59 12.14 2.55 -1.56
N GLY A 60 13.14 3.18 -2.17
CA GLY A 60 12.94 4.31 -3.07
C GLY A 60 14.24 4.83 -3.69
N PRO A 61 14.19 5.99 -4.38
CA PRO A 61 13.00 6.84 -4.56
C PRO A 61 12.02 6.32 -5.63
N HIS A 62 12.50 5.48 -6.55
CA HIS A 62 11.72 4.91 -7.65
C HIS A 62 10.83 3.74 -7.20
N GLU A 63 9.91 3.34 -8.07
CA GLU A 63 9.04 2.19 -7.80
C GLU A 63 9.80 0.87 -7.67
N SER A 64 9.25 -0.06 -6.91
CA SER A 64 9.85 -1.36 -6.67
C SER A 64 8.78 -2.44 -6.56
N MET A 65 9.13 -3.66 -6.97
CA MET A 65 8.25 -4.84 -6.95
C MET A 65 8.95 -6.00 -6.24
N LEU A 66 8.21 -7.03 -5.86
CA LEU A 66 8.73 -8.12 -5.02
C LEU A 66 9.98 -8.79 -5.59
N ASP A 67 10.05 -8.93 -6.92
CA ASP A 67 11.15 -9.48 -7.72
C ASP A 67 12.07 -8.42 -8.34
N ARG A 68 11.71 -7.14 -8.26
CA ARG A 68 12.44 -6.00 -8.86
C ARG A 68 12.58 -4.87 -7.85
N LYS A 69 13.43 -5.07 -6.85
CA LYS A 69 13.64 -4.08 -5.76
C LYS A 69 15.08 -3.83 -5.32
N THR A 70 16.05 -4.61 -5.81
CA THR A 70 17.46 -4.50 -5.40
C THR A 70 18.11 -3.17 -5.79
N GLY A 71 17.63 -2.52 -6.85
CA GLY A 71 18.06 -1.17 -7.23
C GLY A 71 17.53 -0.03 -6.35
N ALA A 72 16.51 -0.29 -5.52
CA ALA A 72 15.89 0.70 -4.65
C ALA A 72 16.46 0.60 -3.22
N ALA A 73 17.13 1.64 -2.76
CA ALA A 73 17.73 1.71 -1.43
C ALA A 73 16.65 1.91 -0.35
N ILE A 74 16.93 1.47 0.87
CA ILE A 74 16.08 1.78 2.03
C ILE A 74 16.46 3.16 2.56
N GLY A 75 15.49 4.04 2.70
CA GLY A 75 15.68 5.41 3.18
C GLY A 75 14.36 6.12 3.39
N ILE A 76 14.44 7.38 3.82
CA ILE A 76 13.27 8.27 3.88
C ILE A 76 13.22 9.07 2.59
N PHE A 77 12.11 8.94 1.87
CA PHE A 77 11.88 9.63 0.60
C PHE A 77 10.56 10.40 0.67
N SER A 78 10.43 11.43 -0.17
CA SER A 78 9.23 12.26 -0.24
C SER A 78 8.97 12.74 -1.66
N GLY A 79 7.71 12.88 -2.04
CA GLY A 79 7.31 13.40 -3.34
C GLY A 79 5.81 13.66 -3.41
N LEU A 80 5.41 14.50 -4.37
CA LEU A 80 4.00 14.62 -4.74
C LEU A 80 3.53 13.32 -5.40
N VAL A 81 2.35 12.83 -5.04
CA VAL A 81 1.77 11.58 -5.58
C VAL A 81 1.82 11.56 -7.11
N GLU A 82 1.51 12.68 -7.77
CA GLU A 82 1.63 12.86 -9.22
C GLU A 82 3.03 12.52 -9.77
N ASN A 83 4.07 12.99 -9.09
CA ASN A 83 5.46 12.84 -9.52
C ASN A 83 6.04 11.44 -9.26
N LEU A 84 5.30 10.60 -8.54
CA LEU A 84 5.73 9.25 -8.19
C LEU A 84 5.30 8.19 -9.21
N ILE A 85 4.48 8.59 -10.18
CA ILE A 85 3.92 7.76 -11.25
C ILE A 85 4.94 7.64 -12.38
N HIS A 86 5.10 6.42 -12.89
CA HIS A 86 5.84 6.18 -14.12
C HIS A 86 4.88 6.13 -15.31
N PRO A 87 5.02 7.00 -16.34
CA PRO A 87 4.11 7.06 -17.48
C PRO A 87 4.43 5.97 -18.50
N TYR A 88 4.03 4.73 -18.20
CA TYR A 88 4.14 3.62 -19.15
C TYR A 88 3.31 3.92 -20.42
N VAL A 89 3.85 3.59 -21.61
CA VAL A 89 3.21 3.86 -22.91
C VAL A 89 1.77 3.39 -22.96
N ARG A 90 1.53 2.16 -22.50
CA ARG A 90 0.20 1.67 -22.14
C ARG A 90 0.09 1.68 -20.61
N PRO A 91 -0.89 2.39 -20.04
CA PRO A 91 -1.10 2.44 -18.61
C PRO A 91 -1.25 1.06 -17.98
N GLN A 92 -0.54 0.85 -16.88
CA GLN A 92 -0.40 -0.42 -16.15
C GLN A 92 -0.09 -0.12 -14.67
N GLU A 93 -0.16 -1.13 -13.79
CA GLU A 93 0.25 -1.01 -12.39
C GLU A 93 1.61 -0.31 -12.27
N ASN A 94 1.66 0.71 -11.41
CA ASN A 94 2.83 1.55 -11.22
C ASN A 94 2.86 2.13 -9.79
N ALA A 95 3.94 2.86 -9.47
CA ALA A 95 4.07 3.65 -8.25
C ALA A 95 4.13 2.85 -6.93
N ASN A 96 4.29 1.52 -6.97
CA ASN A 96 4.46 0.71 -5.77
C ASN A 96 5.81 0.98 -5.06
N ARG A 97 5.81 0.97 -3.73
CA ARG A 97 6.99 1.09 -2.86
C ARG A 97 7.01 -0.10 -1.92
N THR A 98 8.06 -0.90 -1.95
CA THR A 98 8.18 -2.13 -1.14
C THR A 98 9.00 -1.92 0.13
N ASP A 99 8.89 -2.87 1.05
CA ASP A 99 9.60 -2.89 2.33
C ASP A 99 9.39 -1.58 3.12
N VAL A 100 8.16 -1.04 3.12
CA VAL A 100 7.79 0.21 3.79
C VAL A 100 7.46 -0.04 5.25
N ARG A 101 8.10 0.71 6.15
CA ARG A 101 7.90 0.65 7.60
C ARG A 101 6.81 1.63 8.03
N TRP A 102 6.82 2.82 7.42
CA TRP A 102 5.77 3.81 7.58
C TRP A 102 5.67 4.69 6.34
N VAL A 103 4.47 5.23 6.11
CA VAL A 103 4.17 6.22 5.08
C VAL A 103 3.24 7.29 5.67
N ALA A 104 3.45 8.53 5.30
CA ALA A 104 2.58 9.65 5.62
C ALA A 104 2.10 10.32 4.33
N LEU A 105 0.79 10.58 4.24
CA LEU A 105 0.20 11.43 3.20
C LEU A 105 -0.27 12.70 3.87
N THR A 106 0.27 13.83 3.43
CA THR A 106 0.06 15.15 4.06
C THR A 106 -0.37 16.19 3.05
N ASN A 107 -1.10 17.18 3.55
CA ASN A 107 -1.48 18.36 2.80
C ASN A 107 -0.40 19.45 2.91
N LYS A 108 -0.63 20.58 2.22
CA LYS A 108 0.26 21.75 2.23
C LYS A 108 0.53 22.35 3.62
N ASN A 109 -0.36 22.10 4.60
CA ASN A 109 -0.21 22.59 5.97
C ASN A 109 0.63 21.63 6.84
N GLY A 110 0.95 20.44 6.33
CA GLY A 110 1.64 19.39 7.06
C GLY A 110 0.71 18.50 7.90
N ASP A 111 -0.61 18.58 7.70
CA ASP A 111 -1.57 17.69 8.36
C ASP A 111 -1.92 16.51 7.44
N GLY A 112 -2.26 15.37 8.02
CA GLY A 112 -2.66 14.22 7.21
C GLY A 112 -2.77 12.91 7.96
N LEU A 113 -2.36 11.83 7.29
CA LEU A 113 -2.50 10.45 7.76
C LEU A 113 -1.14 9.79 7.81
N LEU A 114 -0.77 9.24 8.96
CA LEU A 114 0.40 8.39 9.15
C LEU A 114 -0.05 6.93 9.24
N ILE A 115 0.61 6.08 8.45
CA ILE A 115 0.40 4.64 8.39
C ILE A 115 1.72 3.96 8.74
N SER A 116 1.70 2.98 9.63
CA SER A 116 2.91 2.25 10.03
C SER A 116 2.65 0.75 10.13
N ASP A 117 3.60 -0.05 9.66
CA ASP A 117 3.63 -1.49 9.89
C ASP A 117 3.72 -1.77 11.38
N ILE A 118 2.82 -2.63 11.87
CA ILE A 118 2.83 -3.14 13.25
C ILE A 118 2.91 -4.67 13.28
N GLY A 119 2.90 -5.32 12.11
CA GLY A 119 3.03 -6.78 11.98
C GLY A 119 4.47 -7.25 11.76
N GLY A 120 5.41 -6.33 11.49
CA GLY A 120 6.83 -6.64 11.27
C GLY A 120 7.13 -7.26 9.91
N THR A 121 6.16 -7.24 8.99
CA THR A 121 6.29 -7.83 7.64
C THR A 121 6.73 -6.82 6.58
N ASN A 122 6.73 -5.54 6.95
CA ASN A 122 6.75 -4.36 6.09
C ASN A 122 5.58 -4.33 5.09
N LEU A 123 5.16 -3.12 4.73
CA LEU A 123 4.09 -2.88 3.79
C LEU A 123 4.62 -2.70 2.36
N SER A 124 3.74 -2.91 1.38
CA SER A 124 3.88 -2.34 0.04
C SER A 124 2.84 -1.24 -0.13
N ILE A 125 3.26 -0.06 -0.57
CA ILE A 125 2.41 1.13 -0.64
C ILE A 125 2.38 1.66 -2.07
N GLY A 126 1.19 1.90 -2.60
CA GLY A 126 0.98 2.62 -3.86
C GLY A 126 -0.04 3.73 -3.67
N ALA A 127 0.17 4.89 -4.31
CA ALA A 127 -0.77 6.01 -4.27
C ALA A 127 -0.96 6.58 -5.68
N TRP A 128 -2.21 6.83 -6.07
CA TRP A 128 -2.57 7.31 -7.39
C TRP A 128 -3.59 8.45 -7.33
N PRO A 129 -3.50 9.47 -8.21
CA PRO A 129 -4.52 10.49 -8.40
C PRO A 129 -5.64 10.03 -9.33
N TYR A 130 -5.89 8.72 -9.42
CA TYR A 130 -6.88 8.07 -10.26
C TYR A 130 -7.30 6.74 -9.64
N THR A 131 -8.44 6.21 -10.08
CA THR A 131 -8.95 4.94 -9.56
C THR A 131 -8.27 3.73 -10.23
N MET A 132 -8.44 2.54 -9.63
CA MET A 132 -8.01 1.30 -10.26
C MET A 132 -8.74 1.06 -11.60
N GLU A 133 -10.04 1.39 -11.67
CA GLU A 133 -10.85 1.27 -12.88
C GLU A 133 -10.38 2.23 -13.99
N ASP A 134 -9.99 3.46 -13.64
CA ASP A 134 -9.38 4.39 -14.58
C ASP A 134 -8.09 3.83 -15.18
N LEU A 135 -7.23 3.24 -14.35
CA LEU A 135 -5.96 2.65 -14.76
C LEU A 135 -6.16 1.41 -15.65
N GLU A 136 -7.16 0.58 -15.35
CA GLU A 136 -7.47 -0.64 -16.12
C GLU A 136 -8.05 -0.33 -17.50
N ASN A 137 -8.89 0.71 -17.61
CA ASN A 137 -9.58 1.05 -18.84
C ASN A 137 -8.75 1.91 -19.80
N ALA A 138 -7.78 2.68 -19.31
CA ALA A 138 -6.97 3.55 -20.15
C ALA A 138 -6.02 2.76 -21.06
N THR A 139 -5.96 3.14 -22.33
CA THR A 139 -5.06 2.53 -23.33
C THR A 139 -3.83 3.38 -23.63
N HIS A 140 -3.94 4.69 -23.37
CA HIS A 140 -2.84 5.65 -23.50
C HIS A 140 -2.76 6.56 -22.27
N ASP A 141 -1.56 7.01 -21.93
CA ASP A 141 -1.30 7.84 -20.72
C ASP A 141 -2.17 9.11 -20.65
N HIS A 142 -2.41 9.78 -21.78
CA HIS A 142 -3.22 10.99 -21.84
C HIS A 142 -4.74 10.77 -21.61
N GLU A 143 -5.21 9.52 -21.66
CA GLU A 143 -6.60 9.16 -21.38
C GLU A 143 -6.86 9.04 -19.87
N LEU A 144 -5.79 8.99 -19.06
CA LEU A 144 -5.87 8.69 -17.64
C LEU A 144 -6.27 9.94 -16.84
N PRO A 145 -7.49 9.99 -16.28
CA PRO A 145 -7.98 11.19 -15.62
C PRO A 145 -7.21 11.46 -14.33
N ARG A 146 -7.29 12.71 -13.86
CA ARG A 146 -6.94 13.06 -12.48
C ARG A 146 -8.23 13.29 -11.71
N ARG A 147 -8.39 12.55 -10.62
CA ARG A 147 -9.59 12.55 -9.77
C ARG A 147 -9.36 13.46 -8.56
N GLU A 148 -10.46 13.86 -7.92
CA GLU A 148 -10.42 14.70 -6.72
C GLU A 148 -9.82 13.98 -5.50
N ASN A 149 -9.79 12.65 -5.52
CA ASN A 149 -9.27 11.82 -4.44
C ASN A 149 -8.01 11.07 -4.87
N ILE A 150 -7.15 10.76 -3.89
CA ILE A 150 -6.05 9.81 -4.04
C ILE A 150 -6.54 8.41 -3.69
N THR A 151 -6.33 7.46 -4.60
CA THR A 151 -6.41 6.02 -4.30
C THR A 151 -5.12 5.59 -3.62
N LEU A 152 -5.21 5.11 -2.37
CA LEU A 152 -4.08 4.62 -1.58
C LEU A 152 -4.23 3.12 -1.34
N ASN A 153 -3.23 2.36 -1.76
CA ASN A 153 -3.11 0.92 -1.56
C ASN A 153 -2.13 0.66 -0.40
N ILE A 154 -2.59 -0.08 0.61
CA ILE A 154 -1.84 -0.50 1.80
C ILE A 154 -1.78 -2.02 1.78
N ASP A 155 -0.73 -2.55 1.18
CA ASP A 155 -0.63 -3.98 0.91
C ASP A 155 0.28 -4.68 1.90
N TYR A 156 -0.05 -5.93 2.22
CA TYR A 156 0.95 -6.87 2.71
C TYR A 156 2.03 -7.02 1.65
N LYS A 157 1.64 -7.51 0.48
CA LYS A 157 2.48 -7.72 -0.69
C LYS A 157 1.64 -7.73 -1.96
N GLN A 158 2.33 -7.42 -3.05
CA GLN A 158 1.93 -7.75 -4.40
C GLN A 158 2.92 -8.77 -4.96
N GLN A 159 2.47 -9.67 -5.84
CA GLN A 159 3.36 -10.59 -6.53
C GLN A 159 4.37 -9.83 -7.41
N GLY A 160 5.41 -10.53 -7.86
CA GLY A 160 6.40 -9.99 -8.79
C GLY A 160 5.82 -9.58 -10.16
N VAL A 161 6.65 -8.97 -11.00
CA VAL A 161 6.30 -8.63 -12.38
C VAL A 161 6.63 -9.78 -13.33
N GLY A 162 7.68 -10.55 -13.06
CA GLY A 162 8.25 -11.54 -13.97
C GLY A 162 9.01 -10.89 -15.14
N GLY A 163 9.01 -11.56 -16.29
CA GLY A 163 9.63 -11.03 -17.52
C GLY A 163 10.58 -11.98 -18.24
N ASP A 164 10.79 -13.20 -17.75
CA ASP A 164 11.66 -14.19 -18.37
C ASP A 164 11.23 -14.59 -19.79
N ILE A 165 9.90 -14.64 -20.02
CA ILE A 165 9.33 -14.94 -21.34
C ILE A 165 8.46 -13.75 -21.77
N PRO A 166 8.75 -13.11 -22.92
CA PRO A 166 7.96 -11.99 -23.42
C PRO A 166 6.47 -12.35 -23.52
N ALA A 167 5.61 -11.41 -23.10
CA ALA A 167 4.15 -11.53 -23.14
C ALA A 167 3.53 -12.68 -22.30
N LEU A 168 4.31 -13.43 -21.53
CA LEU A 168 3.80 -14.39 -20.56
C LEU A 168 4.16 -13.95 -19.15
N ALA A 169 3.13 -13.81 -18.29
CA ALA A 169 3.29 -13.49 -16.88
C ALA A 169 3.77 -14.72 -16.08
N VAL A 170 4.95 -15.25 -16.43
CA VAL A 170 5.61 -16.34 -15.70
C VAL A 170 6.44 -15.73 -14.59
N LEU A 171 5.98 -15.93 -13.35
CA LEU A 171 6.73 -15.58 -12.15
C LEU A 171 7.42 -16.81 -11.58
N HIS A 172 8.61 -16.60 -11.02
CA HIS A 172 9.26 -17.60 -10.17
C HIS A 172 8.44 -17.81 -8.89
N SER A 173 8.59 -18.99 -8.28
CA SER A 173 7.68 -19.44 -7.23
C SER A 173 7.74 -18.60 -5.95
N GLU A 174 8.89 -18.02 -5.64
CA GLU A 174 9.20 -17.17 -4.50
C GLU A 174 8.57 -15.78 -4.60
N PHE A 175 8.16 -15.37 -5.80
CA PHE A 175 7.55 -14.07 -6.06
C PHE A 175 6.03 -14.15 -6.22
N LYS A 176 5.43 -15.30 -5.92
CA LYS A 176 3.97 -15.52 -5.94
C LYS A 176 3.39 -15.47 -4.55
N LEU A 177 2.18 -14.92 -4.42
CA LEU A 177 1.32 -15.17 -3.26
C LEU A 177 0.52 -16.44 -3.53
N LYS A 178 0.86 -17.51 -2.80
CA LYS A 178 0.41 -18.87 -3.08
C LYS A 178 -0.92 -19.15 -2.39
N LYS A 179 -1.75 -19.96 -3.04
CA LYS A 179 -2.94 -20.55 -2.42
C LYS A 179 -2.58 -21.40 -1.20
N ASP A 180 -3.57 -21.62 -0.34
CA ASP A 180 -3.54 -22.53 0.80
C ASP A 180 -2.49 -22.17 1.88
N ILE A 181 -1.89 -20.98 1.80
CA ILE A 181 -0.97 -20.42 2.80
C ILE A 181 -1.70 -19.32 3.57
N PRO A 182 -1.72 -19.33 4.91
CA PRO A 182 -2.33 -18.27 5.69
C PRO A 182 -1.46 -17.01 5.64
N TYR A 183 -2.06 -15.88 5.29
CA TYR A 183 -1.44 -14.56 5.26
C TYR A 183 -1.95 -13.70 6.40
N TYR A 184 -1.03 -12.95 7.00
CA TYR A 184 -1.28 -12.05 8.11
C TYR A 184 -0.52 -10.76 7.87
N TYR A 185 -1.19 -9.63 8.02
CA TYR A 185 -0.51 -8.33 8.10
C TYR A 185 -1.34 -7.33 8.87
N SER A 186 -0.66 -6.39 9.49
CA SER A 186 -1.29 -5.38 10.32
C SER A 186 -0.58 -4.06 10.20
N PHE A 187 -1.38 -2.99 10.22
CA PHE A 187 -0.91 -1.63 10.16
C PHE A 187 -1.70 -0.75 11.13
N ARG A 188 -1.07 0.34 11.55
CA ARG A 188 -1.71 1.38 12.36
C ARG A 188 -2.01 2.57 11.49
N LEU A 189 -3.24 3.08 11.57
CA LEU A 189 -3.64 4.39 11.07
C LEU A 189 -3.59 5.40 12.22
N LYS A 190 -3.02 6.57 11.96
CA LYS A 190 -2.94 7.66 12.93
C LYS A 190 -3.14 9.02 12.23
N PRO A 191 -4.11 9.84 12.65
CA PRO A 191 -4.15 11.24 12.26
C PRO A 191 -2.85 11.94 12.66
N TYR A 192 -2.27 12.69 11.73
CA TYR A 192 -1.02 13.42 11.91
C TYR A 192 -1.26 14.91 11.76
N SER A 193 -0.62 15.70 12.63
CA SER A 193 -0.42 17.13 12.42
C SER A 193 1.07 17.45 12.55
N LYS A 194 1.51 18.52 11.88
CA LYS A 194 2.92 18.96 11.92
C LYS A 194 3.45 19.14 13.34
N ASP A 195 2.59 19.53 14.28
CA ASP A 195 2.94 19.80 15.68
C ASP A 195 3.30 18.53 16.45
N MET A 196 2.94 17.35 15.93
CA MET A 196 3.37 16.06 16.49
C MET A 196 4.86 15.78 16.25
N GLY A 197 5.51 16.51 15.34
CA GLY A 197 6.93 16.40 15.05
C GLY A 197 7.28 15.35 13.98
N ASN A 198 8.49 14.79 14.08
CA ASN A 198 9.02 13.88 13.05
C ASN A 198 8.23 12.56 12.95
N PHE A 199 7.89 12.15 11.73
CA PHE A 199 7.15 10.91 11.46
C PHE A 199 7.76 9.67 12.11
N THR A 200 9.08 9.50 12.06
CA THR A 200 9.79 8.32 12.60
C THR A 200 9.55 8.18 14.11
N ASN A 201 9.57 9.28 14.84
CA ASN A 201 9.35 9.29 16.29
C ASN A 201 7.91 8.92 16.67
N ILE A 202 6.96 9.08 15.75
CA ILE A 202 5.55 8.79 15.97
C ILE A 202 5.20 7.40 15.43
N ALA A 203 5.78 7.01 14.29
CA ALA A 203 5.57 5.73 13.59
C ALA A 203 5.74 4.52 14.52
N PHE A 204 6.77 4.55 15.37
CA PHE A 204 7.12 3.42 16.24
C PHE A 204 6.48 3.47 17.64
N LYS A 205 5.66 4.48 17.95
CA LYS A 205 4.92 4.53 19.22
C LYS A 205 3.77 3.54 19.19
N ILE A 206 3.83 2.51 20.02
CA ILE A 206 2.69 1.59 20.21
C ILE A 206 1.83 2.18 21.34
N PRO A 207 0.50 2.31 21.16
CA PRO A 207 -0.38 2.72 22.24
C PRO A 207 -0.29 1.72 23.40
N PRO A 208 -0.49 2.15 24.65
CA PRO A 208 -0.50 1.25 25.80
C PRO A 208 -1.53 0.14 25.59
N LYS A 209 -1.20 -1.08 26.04
CA LYS A 209 -2.17 -2.17 26.09
C LYS A 209 -3.32 -1.75 27.01
N ILE A 210 -4.55 -1.91 26.52
CA ILE A 210 -5.79 -1.72 27.27
C ILE A 210 -5.91 -2.85 28.30
#